data_AF-A0A2I3RLG3-F1
#
_entry.id   AF-A0A2I3RLG3-F1
#
_cell.length_a   1.000
_cell.length_b   1.000
_cell.length_c   1.000
_cell.angle_alpha   90.00
_cell.angle_beta   90.00
_cell.angle_gamma   90.00
#
_symmetry.space_group_name_H-M   'P 1'
#
loop_
_entity.id
_entity.type
_entity.pdbx_description
1 polymer ?
#
loop_
_entity_poly.entity_id
_entity_poly.type
_entity_poly.pdbx_seq_one_letter_code
_entity_poly.pdbx_strand_id
1 'polypeptide(L)'
;MALCALTRALRSLNLAPPTVAAPAPSLFPAAQMMNNGLLQQPSALMLLPCRPVLTSVALNANFVSWKSCTKYTITPVKMRKSGGRDHTGRIRVHGIGGGHKQRYRMIDFLRFRPEETKSGPFEEKVIQVRYDPCRSADIALVAGGSRKRWIIATENMQAGDTILNSNHIGRMAVAAREGDAHPLGALPVGTLINNVESEPGRGAQYIRAAGAGNVRSNSRPSIQR
;
A
#
# COMPACT_ATOMS: atom_id res chain seq x y z
N MET A 1 -57.62 19.51 1.52
CA MET A 1 -58.09 20.64 0.70
C MET A 1 -57.11 20.85 -0.44
N ALA A 2 -57.59 20.73 -1.69
CA ALA A 2 -56.94 21.04 -2.98
C ALA A 2 -55.67 20.21 -3.32
N LEU A 3 -55.68 19.16 -4.15
CA LEU A 3 -56.03 19.07 -5.58
C LEU A 3 -55.30 20.13 -6.43
N CYS A 4 -54.26 19.70 -7.16
CA CYS A 4 -53.91 20.26 -8.48
C CYS A 4 -52.99 19.26 -9.21
N ALA A 5 -53.63 18.41 -10.02
CA ALA A 5 -52.99 17.64 -11.08
C ALA A 5 -52.85 18.52 -12.32
N LEU A 6 -51.75 18.38 -13.07
CA LEU A 6 -51.67 18.83 -14.45
C LEU A 6 -50.80 17.88 -15.28
N THR A 7 -51.48 17.14 -16.13
CA THR A 7 -51.06 16.36 -17.31
C THR A 7 -50.19 17.23 -18.25
N ARG A 8 -49.37 16.77 -19.20
CA ARG A 8 -49.56 15.79 -20.28
C ARG A 8 -48.32 15.95 -21.19
N ALA A 9 -47.71 14.86 -21.70
CA ALA A 9 -47.28 14.74 -23.11
C ALA A 9 -46.52 13.43 -23.34
N LEU A 10 -47.20 12.54 -24.06
CA LEU A 10 -46.69 11.31 -24.65
C LEU A 10 -45.68 11.62 -25.77
N ARG A 11 -44.62 10.81 -25.89
CA ARG A 11 -44.00 10.55 -27.19
C ARG A 11 -43.84 9.05 -27.38
N SER A 12 -44.37 8.63 -28.52
CA SER A 12 -44.73 7.30 -28.97
C SER A 12 -43.56 6.36 -29.28
N LEU A 13 -43.82 5.09 -29.01
CA LEU A 13 -43.15 3.88 -29.48
C LEU A 13 -43.03 3.83 -31.01
N ASN A 14 -42.01 3.13 -31.51
CA ASN A 14 -42.13 2.30 -32.71
C ASN A 14 -41.14 1.12 -32.65
N LEU A 15 -41.70 -0.08 -32.55
CA LEU A 15 -41.13 -1.38 -32.82
C LEU A 15 -41.89 -1.93 -34.02
N ALA A 16 -41.21 -2.40 -35.07
CA ALA A 16 -41.78 -3.39 -36.00
C ALA A 16 -40.68 -4.09 -36.84
N PRO A 17 -40.92 -5.33 -37.33
CA PRO A 17 -39.91 -6.32 -37.71
C PRO A 17 -40.04 -6.73 -39.21
N PRO A 18 -40.01 -8.01 -39.60
CA PRO A 18 -38.90 -8.78 -40.20
C PRO A 18 -39.15 -9.13 -41.68
N THR A 19 -38.16 -9.66 -42.43
CA THR A 19 -38.48 -10.58 -43.56
C THR A 19 -37.31 -11.45 -44.04
N VAL A 20 -37.61 -12.74 -44.21
CA VAL A 20 -36.87 -13.82 -44.87
C VAL A 20 -37.56 -14.09 -46.21
N ALA A 21 -36.82 -14.34 -47.31
CA ALA A 21 -37.17 -15.31 -48.38
C ALA A 21 -36.15 -15.33 -49.54
N ALA A 22 -35.81 -16.54 -50.00
CA ALA A 22 -35.03 -16.92 -51.20
C ALA A 22 -35.92 -16.87 -52.50
N PRO A 23 -35.67 -17.54 -53.68
CA PRO A 23 -34.53 -18.31 -54.23
C PRO A 23 -34.18 -18.11 -55.76
N ALA A 24 -32.97 -18.59 -56.18
CA ALA A 24 -32.50 -19.25 -57.45
C ALA A 24 -32.94 -18.80 -58.90
N PRO A 25 -32.48 -19.40 -60.04
CA PRO A 25 -31.28 -20.20 -60.43
C PRO A 25 -30.60 -19.81 -61.79
N SER A 26 -29.64 -20.67 -62.26
CA SER A 26 -29.34 -21.05 -63.68
C SER A 26 -28.19 -20.29 -64.41
N LEU A 27 -27.29 -20.83 -65.28
CA LEU A 27 -26.89 -22.16 -65.82
C LEU A 27 -25.49 -22.03 -66.52
N PHE A 28 -24.54 -22.97 -66.26
CA PHE A 28 -23.51 -23.64 -67.13
C PHE A 28 -22.58 -22.88 -68.16
N PRO A 29 -21.52 -23.53 -68.73
CA PRO A 29 -20.62 -24.60 -68.26
C PRO A 29 -19.09 -24.47 -68.65
N ALA A 30 -18.30 -25.39 -68.08
CA ALA A 30 -17.14 -26.13 -68.64
C ALA A 30 -15.82 -25.42 -69.05
N ALA A 31 -14.73 -25.79 -68.37
CA ALA A 31 -13.53 -26.33 -69.01
C ALA A 31 -12.71 -27.16 -68.00
N GLN A 32 -12.55 -28.45 -68.30
CA GLN A 32 -11.61 -29.37 -67.65
C GLN A 32 -10.20 -29.11 -68.16
N MET A 33 -9.20 -29.21 -67.30
CA MET A 33 -7.84 -29.66 -67.66
C MET A 33 -7.27 -30.44 -66.48
N MET A 34 -6.95 -31.70 -66.73
CA MET A 34 -6.25 -32.61 -65.82
C MET A 34 -4.84 -32.08 -65.53
N ASN A 35 -4.35 -32.27 -64.29
CA ASN A 35 -3.07 -32.95 -64.15
C ASN A 35 -2.87 -33.52 -62.74
N ASN A 36 -2.51 -34.80 -62.70
CA ASN A 36 -2.10 -35.52 -61.51
C ASN A 36 -0.70 -35.07 -61.09
N GLY A 37 -0.57 -34.62 -59.84
CA GLY A 37 0.72 -34.34 -59.21
C GLY A 37 0.64 -34.66 -57.73
N LEU A 38 1.09 -35.88 -57.38
CA LEU A 38 1.43 -36.28 -56.02
C LEU A 38 2.44 -35.30 -55.43
N LEU A 39 1.98 -34.36 -54.61
CA LEU A 39 2.84 -33.66 -53.64
C LEU A 39 2.06 -33.54 -52.33
N GLN A 40 2.48 -34.40 -51.40
CA GLN A 40 2.03 -34.48 -50.02
C GLN A 40 1.99 -33.09 -49.37
N GLN A 41 0.89 -32.78 -48.70
CA GLN A 41 0.84 -31.67 -47.75
C GLN A 41 1.95 -31.88 -46.71
N PRO A 42 2.80 -30.88 -46.43
CA PRO A 42 3.72 -30.98 -45.32
C PRO A 42 2.89 -31.10 -44.05
N SER A 43 3.05 -32.23 -43.36
CA SER A 43 2.52 -32.48 -42.02
C SER A 43 2.74 -31.23 -41.18
N ALA A 44 1.66 -30.62 -40.72
CA ALA A 44 1.68 -29.49 -39.83
C ALA A 44 2.60 -29.84 -38.66
N LEU A 45 3.79 -29.24 -38.65
CA LEU A 45 4.71 -29.26 -37.55
C LEU A 45 3.93 -28.58 -36.42
N MET A 46 3.35 -29.41 -35.54
CA MET A 46 2.59 -28.99 -34.38
C MET A 46 3.53 -28.14 -33.52
N LEU A 47 3.56 -26.84 -33.78
CA LEU A 47 4.11 -25.86 -32.88
C LEU A 47 3.36 -26.08 -31.57
N LEU A 48 4.02 -26.74 -30.63
CA LEU A 48 3.58 -26.81 -29.24
C LEU A 48 3.15 -25.40 -28.89
N PRO A 49 1.87 -25.14 -28.55
CA PRO A 49 1.48 -23.82 -28.11
C PRO A 49 2.39 -23.51 -26.93
N CYS A 50 3.25 -22.51 -27.10
CA CYS A 50 4.08 -21.97 -26.04
C CYS A 50 3.14 -21.85 -24.84
N ARG A 51 3.33 -22.70 -23.82
CA ARG A 51 2.44 -22.72 -22.66
C ARG A 51 2.35 -21.26 -22.22
N PRO A 52 1.16 -20.63 -22.22
CA PRO A 52 1.07 -19.32 -21.60
C PRO A 52 1.60 -19.54 -20.19
N VAL A 53 2.60 -18.76 -19.77
CA VAL A 53 3.09 -18.78 -18.40
C VAL A 53 1.90 -18.36 -17.57
N LEU A 54 1.10 -19.34 -17.12
CA LEU A 54 -0.08 -19.10 -16.34
C LEU A 54 0.40 -18.68 -14.96
N THR A 55 0.64 -17.37 -14.81
CA THR A 55 0.99 -16.71 -13.56
C THR A 55 -0.13 -16.80 -12.52
N SER A 56 -1.30 -17.32 -12.92
CA SER A 56 -2.56 -17.35 -12.17
C SER A 56 -2.96 -18.72 -11.61
N VAL A 57 -2.23 -19.82 -11.89
CA VAL A 57 -2.62 -21.13 -11.36
C VAL A 57 -2.43 -21.13 -9.83
N ALA A 58 -3.51 -21.48 -9.10
CA ALA A 58 -3.40 -21.72 -7.67
C ALA A 58 -2.55 -22.96 -7.45
N LEU A 59 -1.35 -22.78 -6.90
CA LEU A 59 -0.62 -23.87 -6.31
C LEU A 59 -1.25 -24.08 -4.92
N ASN A 60 -1.83 -25.25 -4.66
CA ASN A 60 -2.37 -25.55 -3.34
C ASN A 60 -1.19 -25.55 -2.34
N ALA A 61 -0.97 -24.41 -1.68
CA ALA A 61 0.25 -24.11 -0.96
C ALA A 61 -0.07 -23.78 0.50
N ASN A 62 0.55 -24.50 1.42
CA ASN A 62 0.45 -24.24 2.86
C ASN A 62 1.30 -23.03 3.25
N PHE A 63 0.83 -21.82 2.92
CA PHE A 63 1.53 -20.59 3.26
C PHE A 63 1.29 -20.20 4.72
N VAL A 64 2.38 -20.07 5.49
CA VAL A 64 2.36 -19.52 6.85
C VAL A 64 3.12 -18.20 6.85
N SER A 65 2.49 -17.14 7.38
CA SER A 65 3.10 -15.82 7.50
C SER A 65 4.27 -15.84 8.48
N TRP A 66 5.37 -15.16 8.12
CA TRP A 66 6.52 -15.00 9.02
C TRP A 66 6.23 -14.02 10.19
N LYS A 67 5.13 -13.26 10.11
CA LYS A 67 4.72 -12.26 11.11
C LYS A 67 4.02 -12.92 12.31
N SER A 68 4.67 -13.87 12.96
CA SER A 68 4.14 -14.59 14.12
C SER A 68 4.66 -14.08 15.47
N CYS A 69 5.67 -13.21 15.46
CA CYS A 69 6.26 -12.67 16.68
C CYS A 69 5.27 -11.74 17.40
N THR A 70 4.92 -12.07 18.64
CA THR A 70 3.96 -11.33 19.48
C THR A 70 4.64 -10.30 20.39
N LYS A 71 5.87 -10.59 20.84
CA LYS A 71 6.63 -9.72 21.76
C LYS A 71 7.52 -8.74 21.00
N TYR A 72 7.52 -7.49 21.44
CA TYR A 72 8.46 -6.49 20.91
C TYR A 72 9.90 -6.85 21.24
N THR A 73 10.77 -6.83 20.22
CA THR A 73 12.20 -7.10 20.38
C THR A 73 13.02 -6.16 19.51
N ILE A 74 14.13 -5.64 20.05
CA ILE A 74 15.07 -4.79 19.31
C ILE A 74 15.96 -5.57 18.33
N THR A 75 16.04 -6.89 18.50
CA THR A 75 16.91 -7.75 17.69
C THR A 75 16.33 -7.90 16.28
N PRO A 76 17.16 -7.91 15.24
CA PRO A 76 16.67 -8.09 13.87
C PRO A 76 16.03 -9.48 13.69
N VAL A 77 14.75 -9.50 13.36
CA VAL A 77 13.94 -10.71 13.14
C VAL A 77 14.15 -11.23 11.72
N LYS A 78 14.22 -12.55 11.56
CA LYS A 78 14.33 -13.18 10.23
C LYS A 78 12.99 -13.03 9.50
N MET A 79 13.01 -12.38 8.34
CA MET A 79 11.85 -12.19 7.47
C MET A 79 11.94 -13.12 6.25
N ARG A 80 10.80 -13.66 5.80
CA ARG A 80 10.67 -14.35 4.52
C ARG A 80 9.96 -13.45 3.51
N LYS A 81 10.52 -13.29 2.30
CA LYS A 81 9.89 -12.55 1.20
C LYS A 81 8.82 -13.42 0.53
N SER A 82 7.71 -12.82 0.09
CA SER A 82 6.63 -13.53 -0.61
C SER A 82 6.84 -13.64 -2.12
N GLY A 83 7.65 -12.77 -2.72
CA GLY A 83 7.86 -12.75 -4.18
C GLY A 83 6.59 -12.40 -4.97
N GLY A 84 5.75 -11.49 -4.44
CA GLY A 84 4.53 -11.05 -5.11
C GLY A 84 3.35 -12.03 -5.04
N ARG A 85 3.52 -13.16 -4.34
CA ARG A 85 2.49 -14.19 -4.18
C ARG A 85 1.61 -13.99 -2.95
N ASP A 86 0.36 -14.41 -3.04
CA ASP A 86 -0.59 -14.46 -1.92
C ASP A 86 -0.56 -15.82 -1.20
N HIS A 87 -1.46 -16.02 -0.23
CA HIS A 87 -1.55 -17.27 0.54
C HIS A 87 -2.00 -18.47 -0.31
N THR A 88 -2.66 -18.24 -1.45
CA THR A 88 -3.04 -19.29 -2.42
C THR A 88 -1.92 -19.66 -3.37
N GLY A 89 -0.75 -19.01 -3.25
CA GLY A 89 0.40 -19.22 -4.12
C GLY A 89 0.31 -18.52 -5.48
N ARG A 90 -0.77 -17.77 -5.77
CA ARG A 90 -0.96 -17.02 -7.02
C ARG A 90 -0.17 -15.72 -7.00
N ILE A 91 0.34 -15.30 -8.15
CA ILE A 91 0.98 -13.98 -8.29
C ILE A 91 -0.11 -12.91 -8.27
N ARG A 92 -0.09 -12.06 -7.23
CA ARG A 92 -1.03 -10.93 -7.09
C ARG A 92 -0.38 -9.62 -7.49
N VAL A 93 0.92 -9.47 -7.23
CA VAL A 93 1.69 -8.27 -7.57
C VAL A 93 2.90 -8.69 -8.39
N HIS A 94 3.00 -8.16 -9.60
CA HIS A 94 4.10 -8.43 -10.52
C HIS A 94 5.33 -7.57 -10.16
N GLY A 95 6.52 -7.95 -10.67
CA GLY A 95 7.76 -7.19 -10.46
C GLY A 95 8.40 -7.33 -9.07
N ILE A 96 7.87 -8.19 -8.20
CA ILE A 96 8.43 -8.46 -6.86
C ILE A 96 9.05 -9.86 -6.85
N GLY A 97 10.37 -9.96 -6.71
CA GLY A 97 11.07 -11.25 -6.62
C GLY A 97 12.54 -11.10 -6.26
N GLY A 98 13.13 -12.12 -5.64
CA GLY A 98 14.56 -12.18 -5.35
C GLY A 98 15.07 -11.08 -4.39
N GLY A 99 16.21 -10.48 -4.78
CA GLY A 99 16.95 -9.46 -4.03
C GLY A 99 17.68 -10.00 -2.78
N HIS A 100 18.60 -9.19 -2.24
CA HIS A 100 19.42 -9.57 -1.09
C HIS A 100 18.55 -9.93 0.14
N LYS A 101 19.02 -10.87 0.98
CA LYS A 101 18.33 -11.28 2.21
C LYS A 101 18.31 -10.12 3.21
N GLN A 102 17.16 -9.90 3.85
CA GLN A 102 16.96 -8.78 4.77
C GLN A 102 16.45 -9.29 6.12
N ARG A 103 16.74 -8.54 7.19
CA ARG A 103 16.20 -8.79 8.52
C ARG A 103 15.31 -7.61 8.91
N TYR A 104 14.17 -7.91 9.50
CA TYR A 104 13.19 -6.91 9.92
C TYR A 104 13.53 -6.37 11.30
N ARG A 105 13.41 -5.06 11.48
CA ARG A 105 13.53 -4.39 12.78
C ARG A 105 12.17 -3.87 13.20
N MET A 106 11.76 -4.24 14.41
CA MET A 106 10.47 -3.83 14.96
C MET A 106 10.56 -2.37 15.38
N ILE A 107 9.70 -1.53 14.81
CA ILE A 107 9.69 -0.09 15.04
C ILE A 107 8.46 0.28 15.82
N ASP A 108 8.66 1.10 16.84
CA ASP A 108 7.58 1.65 17.64
C ASP A 108 7.10 2.96 16.99
N PHE A 109 5.93 2.89 16.37
CA PHE A 109 5.27 4.05 15.77
C PHE A 109 4.48 4.88 16.79
N LEU A 110 4.27 4.37 18.00
CA LEU A 110 3.60 5.10 19.08
C LEU A 110 4.66 5.77 19.95
N ARG A 111 4.95 7.04 19.67
CA ARG A 111 6.00 7.81 20.37
C ARG A 111 5.69 7.95 21.85
N PHE A 112 4.49 8.43 22.17
CA PHE A 112 4.00 8.51 23.55
C PHE A 112 3.46 7.15 24.00
N ARG A 113 4.37 6.29 24.46
CA ARG A 113 4.05 5.05 25.16
C ARG A 113 4.73 5.14 26.52
N PRO A 114 4.06 5.49 27.62
CA PRO A 114 4.67 5.43 28.95
C PRO A 114 5.10 3.99 29.30
N GLU A 115 6.09 3.84 30.18
CA GLU A 115 6.37 2.53 30.81
C GLU A 115 5.25 2.20 31.80
N GLU A 116 4.97 0.92 32.04
CA GLU A 116 3.88 0.48 32.92
C GLU A 116 3.93 1.13 34.31
N THR A 117 5.13 1.42 34.81
CA THR A 117 5.37 2.03 36.12
C THR A 117 5.32 3.56 36.12
N LYS A 118 5.46 4.22 34.97
CA LYS A 118 5.65 5.67 34.88
C LYS A 118 4.56 6.32 34.04
N SER A 119 3.71 7.13 34.67
CA SER A 119 2.76 7.99 33.96
C SER A 119 3.33 9.40 33.81
N GLY A 120 3.22 9.97 32.60
CA GLY A 120 3.61 11.35 32.32
C GLY A 120 4.57 11.51 31.14
N PRO A 121 5.00 12.75 30.84
CA PRO A 121 6.04 13.02 29.86
C PRO A 121 7.35 12.34 30.23
N PHE A 122 8.10 11.87 29.23
CA PHE A 122 9.38 11.21 29.45
C PHE A 122 10.37 11.55 28.34
N GLU A 123 11.64 11.54 28.73
CA GLU A 123 12.77 11.77 27.84
C GLU A 123 13.45 10.45 27.49
N GLU A 124 13.94 10.35 26.25
CA GLU A 124 14.73 9.22 25.79
C GLU A 124 16.03 9.73 25.17
N LYS A 125 17.12 8.99 25.35
CA LYS A 125 18.41 9.30 24.75
C LYS A 125 18.61 8.48 23.48
N VAL A 126 19.03 9.13 22.41
CA VAL A 126 19.42 8.48 21.16
C VAL A 126 20.78 7.80 21.34
N ILE A 127 20.81 6.48 21.16
CA ILE A 127 22.05 5.70 21.25
C ILE A 127 22.77 5.69 19.90
N GLN A 128 22.04 5.42 18.82
CA GLN A 128 22.62 5.25 17.49
C GLN A 128 21.57 5.45 16.41
N VAL A 129 21.96 6.09 15.31
CA VAL A 129 21.20 6.13 14.05
C VAL A 129 21.80 5.13 13.07
N ARG A 130 20.96 4.32 12.42
CA ARG A 130 21.40 3.27 11.48
C ARG A 130 20.47 3.18 10.27
N TYR A 131 21.04 2.68 9.19
CA TYR A 131 20.31 2.29 7.98
C TYR A 131 19.38 1.09 8.20
N ASP A 132 18.18 1.12 7.60
CA ASP A 132 17.22 0.01 7.61
C ASP A 132 16.83 -0.44 6.18
N PRO A 133 17.11 -1.69 5.77
CA PRO A 133 16.82 -2.14 4.42
C PRO A 133 15.33 -2.39 4.14
N CYS A 134 14.47 -2.29 5.17
CA CYS A 134 13.02 -2.53 5.05
C CYS A 134 12.21 -1.25 4.77
N ARG A 135 12.84 -0.07 4.79
CA ARG A 135 12.21 1.22 4.55
C ARG A 135 13.20 2.20 3.91
N SER A 136 12.73 3.36 3.48
CA SER A 136 13.61 4.41 2.98
C SER A 136 14.26 5.25 4.08
N ALA A 137 13.53 5.53 5.16
CA ALA A 137 14.02 6.35 6.26
C ALA A 137 15.00 5.61 7.18
N ASP A 138 15.97 6.34 7.73
CA ASP A 138 16.85 5.81 8.76
C ASP A 138 16.12 5.62 10.08
N ILE A 139 16.69 4.76 10.93
CA ILE A 139 16.11 4.39 12.21
C ILE A 139 17.05 4.76 13.35
N ALA A 140 16.48 5.23 14.45
CA ALA A 140 17.22 5.55 15.66
C ALA A 140 16.90 4.53 16.76
N LEU A 141 17.94 4.04 17.42
CA LEU A 141 17.81 3.28 18.66
C LEU A 141 17.75 4.27 19.80
N VAL A 142 16.64 4.29 20.53
CA VAL A 142 16.44 5.16 21.68
C VAL A 142 16.30 4.35 22.95
N ALA A 143 16.80 4.90 24.05
CA ALA A 143 16.69 4.33 25.38
C ALA A 143 16.14 5.35 26.36
N GLY A 144 15.15 4.94 27.15
CA GLY A 144 14.61 5.71 28.26
C GLY A 144 14.30 4.77 29.41
N GLY A 145 14.67 5.13 30.63
CA GLY A 145 14.49 4.25 31.78
C GLY A 145 15.15 2.88 31.58
N SER A 146 14.33 1.83 31.51
CA SER A 146 14.77 0.44 31.40
C SER A 146 14.61 -0.16 30.00
N ARG A 147 13.93 0.54 29.09
CA ARG A 147 13.59 0.02 27.76
C ARG A 147 14.46 0.61 26.65
N LYS A 148 14.55 -0.16 25.55
CA LYS A 148 15.14 0.26 24.29
C LYS A 148 14.15 0.00 23.17
N ARG A 149 14.03 0.92 22.23
CA ARG A 149 13.15 0.77 21.06
C ARG A 149 13.73 1.45 19.84
N TRP A 150 13.34 0.93 18.68
CA TRP A 150 13.61 1.57 17.40
C TRP A 150 12.50 2.52 17.05
N ILE A 151 12.87 3.72 16.62
CA ILE A 151 11.98 4.74 16.08
C ILE A 151 12.48 5.16 14.69
N ILE A 152 11.66 5.90 13.95
CA ILE A 152 12.14 6.58 12.74
C ILE A 152 12.99 7.78 13.16
N ALA A 153 14.17 7.92 12.57
CA ALA A 153 15.06 9.05 12.82
C ALA A 153 14.53 10.30 12.11
N THR A 154 14.75 11.48 12.71
CA THR A 154 14.60 12.76 12.01
C THR A 154 15.88 13.12 11.28
N GLU A 155 15.83 14.14 10.43
CA GLU A 155 16.92 14.54 9.54
C GLU A 155 18.23 14.83 10.29
N ASN A 156 18.17 15.69 11.31
CA ASN A 156 19.37 16.10 12.05
C ASN A 156 19.63 15.29 13.32
N MET A 157 19.04 14.10 13.46
CA MET A 157 19.18 13.29 14.68
C MET A 157 20.56 12.63 14.77
N GLN A 158 21.24 12.81 15.90
CA GLN A 158 22.58 12.26 16.15
C GLN A 158 22.61 11.37 17.40
N ALA A 159 23.67 10.57 17.51
CA ALA A 159 23.90 9.77 18.71
C ALA A 159 24.26 10.69 19.88
N GLY A 160 23.53 10.57 20.99
CA GLY A 160 23.71 11.40 22.18
C GLY A 160 22.55 12.36 22.44
N ASP A 161 21.72 12.65 21.43
CA ASP A 161 20.60 13.57 21.54
C ASP A 161 19.55 13.09 22.55
N THR A 162 18.92 14.03 23.25
CA THR A 162 17.79 13.77 24.13
C THR A 162 16.51 14.23 23.45
N ILE A 163 15.55 13.31 23.32
CA ILE A 163 14.24 13.55 22.74
C ILE A 163 13.16 13.57 23.83
N LEU A 164 12.22 14.51 23.73
CA LEU A 164 11.10 14.62 24.65
C LEU A 164 9.84 13.99 24.03
N ASN A 165 9.13 13.18 24.81
CA ASN A 165 7.81 12.67 24.44
C ASN A 165 6.78 13.15 25.46
N SER A 166 5.83 13.98 25.04
CA SER A 166 4.76 14.48 25.91
C SER A 166 3.39 14.35 25.25
N ASN A 167 2.37 14.14 26.09
CA ASN A 167 0.96 14.17 25.70
C ASN A 167 0.24 15.43 26.23
N HIS A 168 0.98 16.35 26.86
CA HIS A 168 0.42 17.53 27.49
C HIS A 168 0.09 18.61 26.44
N ILE A 169 -1.11 19.16 26.53
CA ILE A 169 -1.56 20.30 25.70
C ILE A 169 -1.61 21.52 26.61
N GLY A 170 -0.60 22.37 26.50
CA GLY A 170 -0.52 23.64 27.23
C GLY A 170 -1.40 24.72 26.62
N ARG A 171 -1.65 25.80 27.38
CA ARG A 171 -2.36 26.99 26.89
C ARG A 171 -1.54 27.74 25.82
N MET A 172 -0.21 27.71 25.96
CA MET A 172 0.73 28.30 25.00
C MET A 172 1.36 27.21 24.16
N ALA A 173 1.66 27.52 22.91
CA ALA A 173 2.35 26.61 22.01
C ALA A 173 3.80 26.39 22.45
N VAL A 174 4.28 25.16 22.31
CA VAL A 174 5.66 24.78 22.65
C VAL A 174 6.57 24.98 21.45
N ALA A 175 7.75 25.56 21.66
CA ALA A 175 8.81 25.58 20.68
C ALA A 175 9.42 24.17 20.56
N ALA A 176 8.93 23.38 19.60
CA ALA A 176 9.36 22.00 19.41
C ALA A 176 10.75 21.92 18.78
N ARG A 177 11.59 21.03 19.32
CA ARG A 177 12.86 20.67 18.69
C ARG A 177 12.65 19.46 17.79
N GLU A 178 13.56 19.26 16.85
CA GLU A 178 13.54 18.06 16.02
C GLU A 178 13.68 16.79 16.87
N GLY A 179 12.88 15.78 16.56
CA GLY A 179 12.84 14.52 17.30
C GLY A 179 11.84 14.50 18.46
N ASP A 180 11.41 15.66 18.95
CA ASP A 180 10.38 15.75 19.99
C ASP A 180 9.01 15.29 19.48
N ALA A 181 8.25 14.64 20.36
CA ALA A 181 6.90 14.18 20.09
C ALA A 181 5.91 14.91 20.99
N HIS A 182 5.06 15.71 20.37
CA HIS A 182 4.00 16.48 21.02
C HIS A 182 2.65 16.23 20.33
N PRO A 183 1.52 16.41 21.03
CA PRO A 183 0.21 16.37 20.41
C PRO A 183 0.07 17.54 19.41
N LEU A 184 -0.72 17.30 18.36
CA LEU A 184 -1.04 18.32 17.34
C LEU A 184 -1.81 19.53 17.88
N GLY A 185 -2.20 19.57 19.15
CA GLY A 185 -2.74 20.79 19.77
C GLY A 185 -1.65 21.73 20.28
N ALA A 186 -0.52 21.17 20.74
CA ALA A 186 0.52 21.89 21.49
C ALA A 186 1.56 22.59 20.62
N LEU A 187 1.68 22.22 19.34
CA LEU A 187 2.63 22.86 18.41
C LEU A 187 2.10 24.23 17.91
N PRO A 188 2.96 25.12 17.40
CA PRO A 188 2.50 26.27 16.63
C PRO A 188 2.02 25.86 15.23
N VAL A 189 1.22 26.72 14.59
CA VAL A 189 0.88 26.57 13.16
C VAL A 189 2.13 26.86 12.34
N GLY A 190 2.35 26.11 11.27
CA GLY A 190 3.54 26.24 10.42
C GLY A 190 4.68 25.28 10.78
N THR A 191 4.57 24.49 11.85
CA THR A 191 5.62 23.50 12.20
C THR A 191 5.68 22.36 11.20
N LEU A 192 6.89 21.96 10.83
CA LEU A 192 7.13 20.73 10.09
C LEU A 192 6.94 19.52 11.01
N ILE A 193 6.13 18.57 10.55
CA ILE A 193 5.78 17.36 11.28
C ILE A 193 5.98 16.12 10.40
N ASN A 194 6.32 15.01 11.04
CA ASN A 194 6.35 13.69 10.44
C ASN A 194 5.67 12.67 11.38
N ASN A 195 5.48 11.44 10.91
CA ASN A 195 4.89 10.35 11.71
C ASN A 195 3.55 10.72 12.38
N VAL A 196 2.57 11.13 11.57
CA VAL A 196 1.27 11.58 12.07
C VAL A 196 0.33 10.39 12.30
N GLU A 197 -0.38 10.42 13.42
CA GLU A 197 -1.42 9.45 13.78
C GLU A 197 -2.79 9.91 13.24
N SER A 198 -3.63 8.98 12.80
CA SER A 198 -5.00 9.31 12.39
C SER A 198 -5.91 9.59 13.58
N GLU A 199 -5.76 8.79 14.63
CA GLU A 199 -6.55 8.81 15.86
C GLU A 199 -5.58 8.67 17.03
N PRO A 200 -5.82 9.34 18.17
CA PRO A 200 -4.91 9.26 19.32
C PRO A 200 -4.71 7.82 19.77
N GLY A 201 -3.44 7.37 19.83
CA GLY A 201 -3.08 6.03 20.34
C GLY A 201 -3.08 4.92 19.28
N ARG A 202 -3.50 5.22 18.04
CA ARG A 202 -3.44 4.27 16.92
C ARG A 202 -2.02 4.09 16.37
N GLY A 203 -1.11 4.98 16.75
CA GLY A 203 0.25 5.05 16.26
C GLY A 203 0.36 5.77 14.92
N ALA A 204 1.54 6.33 14.65
CA ALA A 204 1.82 7.09 13.44
C ALA A 204 1.58 6.26 12.18
N GLN A 205 0.71 6.67 11.25
CA GLN A 205 0.42 5.97 9.99
C GLN A 205 0.90 6.73 8.75
N TYR A 206 0.92 8.05 8.80
CA TYR A 206 1.25 8.92 7.68
C TYR A 206 2.65 9.53 7.82
N ILE A 207 3.22 9.96 6.69
CA ILE A 207 4.49 10.71 6.63
C ILE A 207 5.64 9.94 7.32
N ARG A 208 5.89 8.70 6.86
CA ARG A 208 6.93 7.78 7.38
C ARG A 208 8.12 7.60 6.43
N ALA A 209 8.04 8.14 5.22
CA ALA A 209 9.07 7.98 4.19
C ALA A 209 10.25 8.93 4.43
N ALA A 210 11.43 8.58 3.92
CA ALA A 210 12.61 9.46 3.96
C ALA A 210 12.31 10.83 3.34
N GLY A 211 12.73 11.91 4.01
CA GLY A 211 12.52 13.29 3.55
C GLY A 211 11.07 13.76 3.50
N ALA A 212 10.10 12.92 3.87
CA ALA A 212 8.71 13.32 3.89
C ALA A 212 8.42 14.16 5.14
N GLY A 213 7.90 15.36 4.92
CA GLY A 213 7.40 16.25 5.96
C GLY A 213 6.08 16.87 5.52
N ASN A 214 5.25 17.25 6.49
CA ASN A 214 4.08 18.08 6.24
C ASN A 214 4.11 19.28 7.17
N VAL A 215 3.42 20.35 6.79
CA VAL A 215 3.27 21.54 7.62
C VAL A 215 1.96 21.44 8.38
N ARG A 216 2.00 21.73 9.68
CA ARG A 216 0.76 21.92 10.45
C ARG A 216 0.03 23.17 9.95
N SER A 217 -1.12 23.00 9.31
CA SER A 217 -2.01 24.09 8.89
C SER A 217 -3.38 24.00 9.58
N ASN A 218 -4.06 25.15 9.71
CA ASN A 218 -5.45 25.23 10.20
C ASN A 218 -6.48 25.24 9.04
N SER A 219 -6.06 24.90 7.82
CA SER A 219 -6.94 24.94 6.66
C SER A 219 -8.04 23.90 6.83
N ARG A 220 -9.27 24.37 7.03
CA ARG A 220 -10.45 23.52 6.80
C ARG A 220 -10.37 23.04 5.35
N PRO A 221 -10.61 21.76 5.05
CA PRO A 221 -10.73 21.34 3.67
C PRO A 221 -11.88 22.13 3.06
N SER A 222 -11.57 23.06 2.16
CA SER A 222 -12.58 23.71 1.34
C SER A 222 -13.20 22.59 0.50
N ILE A 223 -14.34 22.08 0.94
CA ILE A 223 -15.20 21.25 0.10
C ILE A 223 -15.65 22.18 -1.02
N GLN A 224 -14.92 22.20 -2.13
CA GLN A 224 -15.43 22.76 -3.37
C GLN A 224 -16.61 21.86 -3.76
N ARG A 225 -17.82 22.40 -3.62
CA ARG A 225 -19.06 21.82 -4.16
C ARG A 225 -19.14 22.05 -5.65
#